data_AF-A0A4X2LB15-F1
#
_entry.id   AF-A0A4X2LB15-F1
#
_cell.length_a   1.000
_cell.length_b   1.000
_cell.length_c   1.000
_cell.angle_alpha   90.00
_cell.angle_beta   90.00
_cell.angle_gamma   90.00
#
_symmetry.space_group_name_H-M   'P 1'
#
loop_
_entity.id
_entity.type
_entity.pdbx_description
1 polymer ?
#
loop_
_entity_poly.entity_id
_entity_poly.type
_entity_poly.pdbx_seq_one_letter_code
_entity_poly.pdbx_strand_id
1 'polypeptide(L)'
;GPPCLGLLPCSGFTPAACPLLEYTGANYEEKVYHFGDAPDFDKSQWLDVKFSLGLDFPNLPYLIDGDHKITQSSAILRYIARQYNLCEKVRTWPQGKLPPYQLMANVSFFLSQEVLKIEYLEQLPGQLKLFSLFLGKWTWFAGDKGLSRIAAYLASDRCQPYPIFAKIACWGNK
;
A
#
# COMPACT_ATOMS: atom_id res chain seq x y z
N GLY A 1 7.73 0.21 -22.65
CA GLY A 1 8.65 0.60 -21.55
C GLY A 1 8.40 -0.31 -20.36
N PRO A 2 9.20 -0.20 -19.29
CA PRO A 2 8.88 -0.87 -18.03
C PRO A 2 7.52 -0.37 -17.48
N PRO A 3 6.84 -1.16 -16.62
CA PRO A 3 5.65 -0.70 -15.91
C PRO A 3 5.94 0.59 -15.12
N CYS A 4 4.97 1.51 -15.11
CA CYS A 4 5.04 2.76 -14.35
C CYS A 4 4.03 2.74 -13.20
N LEU A 5 4.53 2.84 -11.96
CA LEU A 5 3.74 2.96 -10.75
C LEU A 5 3.61 4.44 -10.37
N GLY A 6 2.40 4.99 -10.43
CA GLY A 6 2.12 6.36 -9.99
C GLY A 6 1.66 6.40 -8.53
N LEU A 7 2.31 7.21 -7.70
CA LEU A 7 2.04 7.24 -6.26
C LEU A 7 2.34 8.60 -5.59
N LEU A 8 1.89 8.75 -4.35
CA LEU A 8 2.33 9.80 -3.44
C LEU A 8 3.58 9.35 -2.67
N PRO A 9 4.46 10.28 -2.25
CA PRO A 9 5.65 9.98 -1.45
C PRO A 9 5.28 9.69 0.01
N CYS A 10 4.44 8.69 0.25
CA CYS A 10 4.06 8.27 1.60
C CYS A 10 3.81 6.75 1.70
N SER A 11 4.10 6.17 2.86
CA SER A 11 4.11 4.73 3.08
C SER A 11 2.74 4.14 3.49
N GLY A 12 1.64 4.90 3.49
CA GLY A 12 0.34 4.42 4.00
C GLY A 12 -0.58 3.80 2.96
N PHE A 13 -0.59 4.29 1.71
CA PHE A 13 -1.60 3.90 0.70
C PHE A 13 -1.06 3.10 -0.50
N THR A 14 0.24 3.16 -0.77
CA THR A 14 0.91 2.40 -1.84
C THR A 14 2.01 1.42 -1.35
N PRO A 15 2.29 1.24 -0.05
CA PRO A 15 3.54 0.63 0.41
C PRO A 15 3.63 -0.86 0.12
N ALA A 16 2.56 -1.53 -0.31
CA ALA A 16 2.61 -2.96 -0.59
C ALA A 16 3.00 -3.24 -2.05
N ALA A 17 2.78 -2.31 -2.97
CA ALA A 17 3.08 -2.52 -4.39
C ALA A 17 4.59 -2.46 -4.66
N CYS A 18 5.29 -1.46 -4.12
CA CYS A 18 6.75 -1.31 -4.23
C CYS A 18 7.49 -2.56 -3.71
N PRO A 19 7.37 -3.01 -2.44
CA PRO A 19 8.06 -4.19 -1.95
C PRO A 19 7.68 -5.46 -2.71
N LEU A 20 6.48 -5.55 -3.26
CA LEU A 20 6.08 -6.70 -4.06
C LEU A 20 6.80 -6.72 -5.41
N LEU A 21 6.87 -5.57 -6.10
CA LEU A 21 7.63 -5.42 -7.35
C LEU A 21 9.13 -5.70 -7.12
N GLU A 22 9.69 -5.16 -6.04
CA GLU A 22 11.08 -5.40 -5.63
C GLU A 22 11.34 -6.87 -5.32
N TYR A 23 10.44 -7.51 -4.58
CA TYR A 23 10.52 -8.94 -4.31
C TYR A 23 10.56 -9.75 -5.61
N THR A 24 9.73 -9.40 -6.58
CA THR A 24 9.69 -10.08 -7.87
C THR A 24 10.92 -9.80 -8.75
N GLY A 25 11.74 -8.80 -8.40
CA GLY A 25 12.83 -8.32 -9.25
C GLY A 25 12.32 -7.65 -10.53
N ALA A 26 11.11 -7.09 -10.48
CA ALA A 26 10.50 -6.40 -11.59
C ALA A 26 11.33 -5.15 -11.94
N ASN A 27 11.56 -4.92 -13.22
CA ASN A 27 12.04 -3.62 -13.68
C ASN A 27 10.84 -2.70 -13.83
N TYR A 28 10.71 -1.66 -13.00
CA TYR A 28 9.60 -0.71 -13.02
C TYR A 28 10.09 0.71 -12.69
N GLU A 29 9.34 1.70 -13.15
CA GLU A 29 9.57 3.11 -12.86
C GLU A 29 8.51 3.64 -11.90
N GLU A 30 8.88 4.63 -11.09
CA GLU A 30 7.97 5.33 -10.19
C GLU A 30 7.70 6.75 -10.69
N LYS A 31 6.43 7.11 -10.79
CA LYS A 31 6.00 8.49 -10.97
C LYS A 31 5.47 9.01 -9.64
N VAL A 32 6.33 9.74 -8.93
CA VAL A 32 6.01 10.33 -7.63
C VAL A 32 5.37 11.70 -7.81
N TYR A 33 4.21 11.92 -7.19
CA TYR A 33 3.49 13.18 -7.19
C TYR A 33 3.65 13.86 -5.82
N HIS A 34 4.29 15.02 -5.79
CA HIS A 34 4.50 15.77 -4.57
C HIS A 34 3.37 16.76 -4.34
N PHE A 35 2.75 16.70 -3.17
CA PHE A 35 1.88 17.77 -2.72
C PHE A 35 2.71 18.91 -2.12
N GLY A 36 2.30 20.14 -2.43
CA GLY A 36 2.87 21.36 -1.87
C GLY A 36 2.76 21.42 -0.35
N ASP A 37 3.42 22.41 0.24
CA ASP A 37 3.38 22.63 1.68
C ASP A 37 2.10 23.35 2.12
N ALA A 38 1.88 23.36 3.43
CA ALA A 38 0.81 24.14 4.04
C ALA A 38 1.01 25.65 3.76
N PRO A 39 -0.06 26.45 3.68
CA PRO A 39 -1.46 26.07 3.90
C PRO A 39 -2.16 25.50 2.65
N ASP A 40 -1.59 25.69 1.46
CA ASP A 40 -2.29 25.46 0.20
C ASP A 40 -2.31 23.99 -0.22
N PHE A 41 -1.30 23.21 0.20
CA PHE A 41 -1.15 21.79 -0.13
C PHE A 41 -1.34 21.51 -1.62
N ASP A 42 -0.69 22.31 -2.48
CA ASP A 42 -0.88 22.26 -3.93
C ASP A 42 -0.82 20.82 -4.48
N LYS A 43 -1.81 20.46 -5.30
CA LYS A 43 -1.97 19.12 -5.89
C LYS A 43 -1.84 19.13 -7.41
N SER A 44 -1.46 20.28 -7.99
CA SER A 44 -1.34 20.50 -9.44
C SER A 44 -0.61 19.36 -10.15
N GLN A 45 0.54 18.92 -9.62
CA GLN A 45 1.34 17.82 -10.20
C GLN A 45 0.49 16.58 -10.54
N TRP A 46 -0.48 16.23 -9.71
CA TRP A 46 -1.41 15.13 -9.96
C TRP A 46 -2.65 15.59 -10.73
N LEU A 47 -3.29 16.67 -10.30
CA LEU A 47 -4.57 17.11 -10.85
C LEU A 47 -4.49 17.50 -12.33
N ASP A 48 -3.36 18.07 -12.76
CA ASP A 48 -3.15 18.51 -14.14
C ASP A 48 -3.06 17.34 -15.12
N VAL A 49 -2.59 16.17 -14.66
CA VAL A 49 -2.45 14.98 -15.51
C VAL A 49 -3.52 13.92 -15.26
N LYS A 50 -4.27 14.01 -14.16
CA LYS A 50 -5.21 12.98 -13.67
C LYS A 50 -6.10 12.36 -14.75
N PHE A 51 -6.70 13.20 -15.60
CA PHE A 51 -7.63 12.76 -16.64
C PHE A 51 -6.98 12.52 -18.01
N SER A 52 -5.67 12.77 -18.13
CA SER A 52 -4.92 12.61 -19.39
C SER A 52 -4.25 11.24 -19.54
N LEU A 53 -4.12 10.47 -18.46
CA LEU A 53 -3.44 9.17 -18.46
C LEU A 53 -4.27 8.04 -19.09
N GLY A 54 -5.55 8.30 -19.38
CA GLY A 54 -6.50 7.30 -19.91
C GLY A 54 -6.79 6.16 -18.93
N LEU A 55 -6.83 6.46 -17.63
CA LEU A 55 -7.31 5.56 -16.58
C LEU A 55 -8.85 5.58 -16.57
N ASP A 56 -9.51 4.42 -16.48
CA ASP A 56 -10.98 4.35 -16.42
C ASP A 56 -11.55 5.07 -15.19
N PHE A 57 -10.87 4.90 -14.04
CA PHE A 57 -11.23 5.52 -12.77
C PHE A 57 -10.01 6.20 -12.15
N PRO A 58 -9.67 7.44 -12.57
CA PRO A 58 -8.42 8.09 -12.18
C PRO A 58 -8.22 8.22 -10.67
N ASN A 59 -7.21 7.53 -10.14
CA ASN A 59 -6.89 7.51 -8.71
C ASN A 59 -5.39 7.22 -8.49
N LEU A 60 -4.90 7.54 -7.28
CA LEU A 60 -3.60 7.09 -6.80
C LEU A 60 -3.78 6.00 -5.74
N PRO A 61 -2.93 4.96 -5.71
CA PRO A 61 -1.94 4.66 -6.74
C PRO A 61 -2.56 4.12 -8.04
N TYR A 62 -1.79 4.22 -9.13
CA TYR A 62 -2.06 3.54 -10.39
C TYR A 62 -0.84 2.75 -10.87
N LEU A 63 -1.06 1.73 -11.70
CA LEU A 63 -0.02 1.02 -12.45
C LEU A 63 -0.36 1.06 -13.94
N ILE A 64 0.59 1.48 -14.77
CA ILE A 64 0.49 1.42 -16.24
C ILE A 64 1.54 0.43 -16.73
N ASP A 65 1.09 -0.66 -17.35
CA ASP A 65 1.93 -1.73 -17.89
C ASP A 65 1.45 -2.11 -19.29
N GLY A 66 2.04 -1.47 -20.31
CA GLY A 66 1.57 -1.55 -21.69
C GLY A 66 0.13 -1.04 -21.79
N ASP A 67 -0.76 -1.90 -22.28
CA ASP A 67 -2.21 -1.61 -22.41
C ASP A 67 -2.97 -1.74 -21.08
N HIS A 68 -2.36 -2.32 -20.05
CA HIS A 68 -2.99 -2.46 -18.74
C HIS A 68 -2.86 -1.18 -17.94
N LYS A 69 -4.00 -0.58 -17.61
CA LYS A 69 -4.09 0.66 -16.82
C LYS A 69 -4.94 0.41 -15.59
N ILE A 70 -4.27 0.21 -14.45
CA ILE A 70 -4.89 -0.35 -13.25
C ILE A 70 -4.86 0.69 -12.14
N THR A 71 -6.00 0.91 -11.51
CA THR A 71 -6.13 1.71 -10.28
C THR A 71 -6.63 0.81 -9.15
N GLN A 72 -6.72 1.32 -7.92
CA GLN A 72 -7.00 0.56 -6.68
C GLN A 72 -5.81 -0.30 -6.25
N SER A 73 -5.24 0.01 -5.08
CA SER A 73 -4.05 -0.66 -4.55
C SER A 73 -4.21 -2.19 -4.47
N SER A 74 -5.38 -2.70 -4.11
CA SER A 74 -5.66 -4.14 -4.05
C SER A 74 -5.70 -4.81 -5.44
N ALA A 75 -6.17 -4.10 -6.47
CA ALA A 75 -6.19 -4.60 -7.84
C ALA A 75 -4.77 -4.64 -8.42
N ILE A 76 -3.97 -3.60 -8.16
CA ILE A 76 -2.54 -3.53 -8.52
C ILE A 76 -1.77 -4.70 -7.89
N LEU A 77 -1.96 -4.95 -6.59
CA LEU A 77 -1.31 -6.08 -5.90
C LEU A 77 -1.69 -7.43 -6.51
N ARG A 78 -2.98 -7.63 -6.81
CA ARG A 78 -3.45 -8.88 -7.43
C ARG A 78 -2.91 -9.05 -8.85
N TYR A 79 -2.79 -7.96 -9.60
CA TYR A 79 -2.18 -7.98 -10.92
C TYR A 79 -0.72 -8.42 -10.85
N ILE A 80 0.09 -7.75 -10.04
CA ILE A 80 1.51 -8.10 -9.83
C ILE A 80 1.62 -9.56 -9.36
N ALA A 81 0.83 -9.96 -8.36
CA ALA A 81 0.87 -11.33 -7.86
C ALA A 81 0.55 -12.38 -8.93
N ARG A 82 -0.34 -12.08 -9.90
CA ARG A 82 -0.62 -12.98 -11.03
C ARG A 82 0.51 -13.01 -12.04
N GLN A 83 1.08 -11.85 -12.40
CA GLN A 83 2.20 -11.77 -13.34
C GLN A 83 3.42 -12.58 -12.87
N TYR A 84 3.64 -12.62 -11.56
CA TYR A 84 4.79 -13.30 -10.95
C TYR A 84 4.44 -14.61 -10.23
N ASN A 85 3.26 -15.21 -10.50
CA ASN A 85 2.83 -16.50 -9.95
C ASN A 85 2.87 -16.59 -8.40
N LEU A 86 2.57 -15.48 -7.72
CA LEU A 86 2.53 -15.39 -6.25
C LEU A 86 1.17 -15.75 -5.64
N CYS A 87 0.19 -16.13 -6.47
CA CYS A 87 -1.16 -16.50 -6.03
C CYS A 87 -1.31 -17.98 -5.62
N GLU A 88 -0.25 -18.79 -5.64
CA GLU A 88 -0.36 -20.22 -5.34
C GLU A 88 -0.80 -20.48 -3.88
N LYS A 89 -1.87 -21.29 -3.72
CA LYS A 89 -2.41 -21.88 -2.48
C LYS A 89 -2.26 -21.00 -1.22
N VAL A 90 -2.87 -19.82 -1.27
CA VAL A 90 -2.94 -18.93 -0.11
C VAL A 90 -3.95 -19.48 0.90
N ARG A 91 -3.55 -19.57 2.18
CA ARG A 91 -4.50 -19.80 3.28
C ARG A 91 -5.51 -18.66 3.29
N THR A 92 -6.78 -18.98 3.06
CA THR A 92 -7.83 -17.97 2.93
C THR A 92 -8.02 -17.24 4.25
N TRP A 93 -7.93 -15.92 4.23
CA TRP A 93 -8.37 -15.10 5.36
C TRP A 93 -9.87 -15.36 5.61
N PRO A 94 -10.30 -15.59 6.86
CA PRO A 94 -11.71 -15.89 7.15
C PRO A 94 -12.64 -14.79 6.65
N GLN A 95 -13.72 -15.18 5.96
CA GLN A 95 -14.77 -14.25 5.56
C GLN A 95 -15.37 -13.57 6.80
N GLY A 96 -15.70 -12.27 6.70
CA GLY A 96 -16.28 -11.49 7.80
C GLY A 96 -15.27 -10.90 8.79
N LYS A 97 -13.96 -11.11 8.60
CA LYS A 97 -12.91 -10.42 9.38
C LYS A 97 -12.30 -9.28 8.56
N LEU A 98 -12.02 -8.14 9.20
CA LEU A 98 -11.34 -7.01 8.55
C LEU A 98 -9.98 -7.47 8.01
N PRO A 99 -9.74 -7.37 6.70
CA PRO A 99 -8.46 -7.74 6.13
C PRO A 99 -7.37 -6.74 6.56
N PRO A 100 -6.09 -7.15 6.62
CA PRO A 100 -4.98 -6.31 7.10
C PRO A 100 -4.90 -4.91 6.46
N TYR A 101 -5.22 -4.79 5.16
CA TYR A 101 -5.18 -3.51 4.46
C TYR A 101 -6.27 -2.54 4.95
N GLN A 102 -7.43 -3.07 5.36
CA GLN A 102 -8.53 -2.25 5.85
C GLN A 102 -8.28 -1.81 7.30
N LEU A 103 -7.55 -2.61 8.07
CA LEU A 103 -6.98 -2.17 9.34
C LEU A 103 -6.07 -0.96 9.15
N MET A 104 -5.14 -0.99 8.18
CA MET A 104 -4.24 0.15 7.91
C MET A 104 -4.99 1.41 7.45
N ALA A 105 -6.01 1.25 6.58
CA ALA A 105 -6.86 2.38 6.17
C ALA A 105 -7.62 2.97 7.37
N ASN A 106 -8.12 2.11 8.26
CA ASN A 106 -8.78 2.53 9.50
C ASN A 106 -7.83 3.24 10.45
N VAL A 107 -6.57 2.80 10.61
CA VAL A 107 -5.54 3.51 11.39
C VAL A 107 -5.39 4.95 10.92
N SER A 108 -5.26 5.16 9.60
CA SER A 108 -5.13 6.51 9.02
C SER A 108 -6.28 7.43 9.40
N PHE A 109 -7.51 6.93 9.21
CA PHE A 109 -8.72 7.67 9.48
C PHE A 109 -8.91 7.92 10.98
N PHE A 110 -8.76 6.91 11.82
CA PHE A 110 -8.98 7.01 13.26
C PHE A 110 -7.90 7.82 13.98
N LEU A 111 -6.64 7.73 13.57
CA LEU A 111 -5.57 8.55 14.16
C LEU A 111 -5.67 10.03 13.78
N SER A 112 -6.51 10.39 12.81
CA SER A 112 -6.82 11.79 12.49
C SER A 112 -7.85 12.41 13.44
N GLN A 113 -8.54 11.61 14.26
CA GLN A 113 -9.62 12.04 15.16
C GLN A 113 -9.31 11.59 16.60
N GLU A 114 -9.08 12.53 17.51
CA GLU A 114 -8.60 12.23 18.87
C GLU A 114 -9.56 11.33 19.67
N VAL A 115 -10.87 11.50 19.49
CA VAL A 115 -11.90 10.67 20.14
C VAL A 115 -11.87 9.23 19.60
N LEU A 116 -11.83 9.06 18.27
CA LEU A 116 -11.85 7.74 17.65
C LEU A 116 -10.52 6.99 17.85
N LYS A 117 -9.42 7.71 18.07
CA LYS A 117 -8.12 7.13 18.42
C LYS A 117 -8.19 6.30 19.70
N ILE A 118 -8.90 6.77 20.73
CA ILE A 118 -9.01 6.06 22.01
C ILE A 118 -9.74 4.73 21.80
N GLU A 119 -10.92 4.76 21.19
CA GLU A 119 -11.71 3.56 20.90
C GLU A 119 -10.93 2.56 20.03
N TYR A 120 -10.19 3.06 19.04
CA TYR A 120 -9.36 2.22 18.18
C TYR A 120 -8.23 1.53 18.98
N LEU A 121 -7.55 2.25 19.86
CA LEU A 121 -6.47 1.72 20.69
C LEU A 121 -6.97 0.66 21.68
N GLU A 122 -8.19 0.80 22.22
CA GLU A 122 -8.80 -0.22 23.07
C GLU A 122 -9.11 -1.52 22.32
N GLN A 123 -9.52 -1.43 21.06
CA GLN A 123 -9.84 -2.60 20.23
C GLN A 123 -8.59 -3.27 19.61
N LEU A 124 -7.50 -2.52 19.48
CA LEU A 124 -6.29 -2.95 18.78
C LEU A 124 -5.69 -4.27 19.33
N PRO A 125 -5.56 -4.51 20.65
CA PRO A 125 -5.05 -5.78 21.16
C PRO A 125 -5.90 -6.98 20.72
N GLY A 126 -7.23 -6.83 20.69
CA GLY A 126 -8.15 -7.86 20.23
C GLY A 126 -7.96 -8.17 18.75
N GLN A 127 -7.76 -7.14 17.92
CA GLN A 127 -7.49 -7.30 16.49
C GLN A 127 -6.13 -7.95 16.24
N LEU A 128 -5.07 -7.51 16.94
CA LEU A 128 -3.72 -8.09 16.84
C LEU A 128 -3.69 -9.56 17.26
N LYS A 129 -4.47 -9.94 18.28
CA LYS A 129 -4.62 -11.35 18.70
C LYS A 129 -5.17 -12.22 17.58
N LEU A 130 -6.11 -11.73 16.76
CA LEU A 130 -6.64 -12.48 15.63
C LEU A 130 -5.57 -12.72 14.55
N PHE A 131 -4.72 -11.74 14.26
CA PHE A 131 -3.60 -11.91 13.33
C PHE A 131 -2.57 -12.92 13.86
N SER A 132 -2.23 -12.83 15.16
CA SER A 132 -1.31 -13.76 15.82
C SER A 132 -1.82 -15.20 15.76
N LEU A 133 -3.11 -15.42 16.06
CA LEU A 133 -3.74 -16.75 15.98
C LEU A 133 -3.75 -17.31 14.56
N PHE A 134 -4.03 -16.46 13.55
CA PHE A 134 -4.05 -16.89 12.15
C PHE A 134 -2.64 -17.24 11.63
N LEU A 135 -1.64 -16.45 12.03
CA LEU A 135 -0.24 -16.73 11.72
C LEU A 135 0.18 -18.05 12.38
N GLY A 136 -0.16 -18.26 13.65
CA GLY A 136 0.04 -19.52 14.37
C GLY A 136 1.49 -19.96 14.35
N LYS A 137 1.74 -21.18 13.89
CA LYS A 137 3.09 -21.77 13.77
C LYS A 137 3.83 -21.41 12.48
N TRP A 138 3.18 -20.70 11.57
CA TRP A 138 3.69 -20.48 10.21
C TRP A 138 4.57 -19.24 10.16
N THR A 139 5.59 -19.26 9.31
CA THR A 139 6.46 -18.09 9.12
C THR A 139 5.76 -16.97 8.35
N TRP A 140 4.84 -17.30 7.43
CA TRP A 140 4.11 -16.34 6.62
C TRP A 140 2.60 -16.56 6.68
N PHE A 141 1.81 -15.52 6.46
CA PHE A 141 0.34 -15.62 6.37
C PHE A 141 -0.13 -16.65 5.34
N ALA A 142 0.65 -16.85 4.27
CA ALA A 142 0.37 -17.86 3.24
C ALA A 142 0.94 -19.27 3.55
N GLY A 143 1.71 -19.46 4.62
CA GLY A 143 2.35 -20.74 4.96
C GLY A 143 3.88 -20.62 5.05
N ASP A 144 4.62 -21.54 4.45
CA ASP A 144 6.09 -21.62 4.56
C ASP A 144 6.85 -20.89 3.44
N LYS A 145 6.16 -20.46 2.37
CA LYS A 145 6.81 -19.71 1.27
C LYS A 145 7.08 -18.27 1.70
N GLY A 146 8.36 -17.91 1.72
CA GLY A 146 8.81 -16.62 2.21
C GLY A 146 9.30 -15.63 1.19
N LEU A 147 9.27 -14.36 1.61
CA LEU A 147 9.67 -13.22 0.80
C LEU A 147 11.12 -12.81 1.11
N SER A 148 12.09 -13.67 0.75
CA SER A 148 13.52 -13.48 1.10
C SER A 148 14.13 -12.16 0.61
N ARG A 149 13.61 -11.58 -0.48
CA ARG A 149 14.08 -10.32 -1.07
C ARG A 149 13.52 -9.06 -0.39
N ILE A 150 12.52 -9.18 0.47
CA ILE A 150 11.95 -7.99 1.16
C ILE A 150 12.96 -7.38 2.12
N ALA A 151 13.78 -8.17 2.80
CA ALA A 151 14.81 -7.63 3.69
C ALA A 151 15.80 -6.71 2.94
N ALA A 152 16.18 -7.08 1.72
CA ALA A 152 17.03 -6.24 0.87
C ALA A 152 16.34 -4.95 0.45
N TYR A 153 15.04 -5.02 0.09
CA TYR A 153 14.25 -3.82 -0.20
C TYR A 153 14.17 -2.89 1.01
N LEU A 154 13.81 -3.41 2.18
CA LEU A 154 13.68 -2.61 3.41
C LEU A 154 14.98 -1.90 3.82
N ALA A 155 16.13 -2.44 3.41
CA ALA A 155 17.44 -1.84 3.64
C ALA A 155 17.91 -0.92 2.49
N SER A 156 17.17 -0.84 1.38
CA SER A 156 17.52 -0.03 0.21
C SER A 156 17.00 1.40 0.31
N ASP A 157 17.64 2.32 -0.42
CA ASP A 157 17.22 3.72 -0.53
C ASP A 157 15.84 3.90 -1.20
N ARG A 158 15.34 2.85 -1.87
CA ARG A 158 14.00 2.83 -2.45
C ARG A 158 12.91 2.61 -1.41
N CYS A 159 13.24 2.01 -0.27
CA CYS A 159 12.26 1.83 0.79
C CYS A 159 12.00 3.16 1.48
N GLN A 160 10.78 3.66 1.32
CA GLN A 160 10.33 4.86 1.98
C GLN A 160 9.43 4.50 3.18
N PRO A 161 9.97 4.41 4.41
CA PRO A 161 9.16 4.10 5.60
C PRO A 161 8.33 5.30 6.08
N TYR A 162 8.76 6.53 5.79
CA TYR A 162 8.13 7.78 6.20
C TYR A 162 8.10 8.82 5.07
N PRO A 163 7.14 9.76 5.07
CA PRO A 163 6.02 9.86 6.00
C PRO A 163 4.98 8.75 5.77
N ILE A 164 4.21 8.38 6.80
CA ILE A 164 3.15 7.36 6.68
C ILE A 164 1.99 7.89 5.83
N PHE A 165 1.62 9.16 6.00
CA PHE A 165 0.54 9.80 5.27
C PHE A 165 1.00 11.06 4.57
N ALA A 166 0.20 11.54 3.61
CA ALA A 166 0.49 12.77 2.89
C ALA A 166 0.51 13.98 3.84
N LYS A 167 1.18 15.07 3.43
CA LYS A 167 1.38 16.29 4.23
C LYS A 167 0.11 16.86 4.88
N ILE A 168 -1.05 16.68 4.24
CA ILE A 168 -2.36 17.13 4.69
C ILE A 168 -2.90 16.38 5.92
N ALA A 169 -2.36 15.19 6.23
CA ALA A 169 -2.82 14.38 7.35
C ALA A 169 -2.43 15.00 8.70
N CYS A 170 -3.29 14.84 9.70
CA CYS A 170 -3.05 15.33 11.06
C CYS A 170 -1.98 14.51 11.83
N TRP A 171 -1.71 13.28 11.39
CA TRP A 171 -0.75 12.38 12.00
C TRP A 171 0.06 11.64 10.92
N GLY A 172 1.30 11.26 11.23
CA GLY A 172 2.16 10.48 10.33
C GLY A 172 2.55 11.21 9.05
N ASN A 173 2.42 12.53 9.00
CA ASN A 173 2.72 13.37 7.84
C ASN A 173 4.19 13.84 7.77
N LYS A 174 5.04 13.31 8.65
CA LYS A 174 6.47 13.56 8.74
C LYS A 174 7.22 12.24 8.83
#